data_AF-A0A9E2ZPE9-F1
#
_entry.id   AF-A0A9E2ZPE9-F1
#
_cell.length_a   1.000
_cell.length_b   1.000
_cell.length_c   1.000
_cell.angle_alpha   90.00
_cell.angle_beta   90.00
_cell.angle_gamma   90.00
#
_symmetry.space_group_name_H-M   'P 1'
#
loop_
_entity.id
_entity.type
_entity.pdbx_description
1 polymer ?
#
loop_
_entity_poly.entity_id
_entity_poly.type
_entity_poly.pdbx_seq_one_letter_code
_entity_poly.pdbx_strand_id
1 'polypeptide(L)' 'MWGRHDPSFEVAEAEAYRRDVAGANVQVIDAGHFALNEAADIVADLCRNFLVRVTANH' A
#
# COMPACT_ATOMS: atom_id res chain seq x y z
N MET A 1 1.67 -0.70 -0.37
CA MET A 1 0.61 -1.13 0.58
C MET A 1 1.30 -1.66 1.81
N TRP A 2 0.76 -1.44 2.99
CA TRP A 2 1.40 -1.77 4.27
C TRP A 2 0.38 -2.40 5.21
N GLY A 3 0.70 -3.54 5.82
CA GLY A 3 -0.14 -4.15 6.84
C GLY A 3 0.02 -3.40 8.17
N ARG A 4 -1.09 -2.96 8.77
CA ARG A 4 -1.08 -2.32 10.10
C ARG A 4 -0.55 -3.25 11.20
N HIS A 5 -0.75 -4.55 11.03
CA HIS A 5 -0.42 -5.59 12.00
C HIS A 5 0.78 -6.44 11.57
N ASP A 6 1.57 -5.97 10.60
CA ASP A 6 2.77 -6.67 10.16
C ASP A 6 3.88 -6.56 11.21
N PRO A 7 4.37 -7.67 11.80
CA PRO A 7 5.45 -7.62 12.78
C PRO A 7 6.82 -7.31 12.15
N SER A 8 6.94 -7.36 10.82
CA SER A 8 8.20 -7.15 10.11
C SER A 8 8.43 -5.69 9.71
N PHE A 9 7.37 -4.89 9.60
CA PHE A 9 7.45 -3.52 9.10
C PHE A 9 6.54 -2.58 9.88
N GLU A 10 7.10 -1.47 10.34
CA GLU A 10 6.40 -0.48 11.16
C GLU A 10 5.60 0.49 10.30
N VAL A 11 4.44 0.92 10.80
CA VAL A 11 3.61 1.93 10.10
C VAL A 11 4.35 3.28 9.94
N ALA A 12 5.28 3.59 10.85
CA ALA A 12 6.13 4.77 10.74
C ALA A 12 7.05 4.72 9.51
N GLU A 13 7.49 3.54 9.08
CA GLU A 13 8.31 3.36 7.88
C GLU A 13 7.49 3.64 6.62
N ALA A 14 6.20 3.28 6.61
CA ALA A 14 5.29 3.62 5.53
C ALA A 14 5.16 5.14 5.33
N GLU A 15 5.08 5.90 6.43
CA GLU A 15 5.04 7.35 6.40
C GLU A 15 6.38 7.97 5.95
N ALA A 16 7.50 7.42 6.41
CA ALA A 16 8.82 7.82 5.93
C ALA A 16 8.94 7.63 4.42
N TYR A 17 8.51 6.47 3.91
CA TYR A 17 8.52 6.17 2.47
C TYR A 17 7.66 7.16 1.66
N ARG A 18 6.49 7.55 2.18
CA ARG A 18 5.61 8.54 1.56
C ARG A 18 6.28 9.91 1.43
N ARG A 19 7.07 10.30 2.43
CA ARG A 19 7.81 11.57 2.41
C ARG A 19 9.02 11.54 1.48
N ASP A 20 9.74 10.42 1.47
CA ASP A 20 11.05 10.34 0.83
C ASP A 20 10.95 10.01 -0.67
N VAL A 21 9.87 9.35 -1.11
CA VAL A 21 9.65 8.97 -2.52
C VAL A 21 8.56 9.86 -3.14
N ALA A 22 8.97 10.83 -3.95
CA ALA A 22 8.06 11.73 -4.64
C ALA A 22 7.07 10.97 -5.53
N GLY A 23 5.77 11.21 -5.33
CA GLY A 23 4.69 10.56 -6.08
C GLY A 23 4.29 9.16 -5.58
N ALA A 24 4.95 8.66 -4.52
CA ALA A 24 4.59 7.38 -3.91
C ALA A 24 3.12 7.35 -3.47
N ASN A 25 2.43 6.24 -3.79
CA ASN A 25 1.12 5.94 -3.26
C ASN A 25 1.24 4.90 -2.15
N VAL A 26 1.26 5.36 -0.91
CA VAL A 26 1.33 4.50 0.27
C VAL A 26 -0.06 4.38 0.88
N GLN A 27 -0.49 3.14 1.10
CA GLN A 27 -1.78 2.79 1.69
C GLN A 27 -1.53 1.81 2.82
N VAL A 28 -1.97 2.15 4.03
CA VAL A 28 -1.91 1.26 5.21
C VAL A 28 -3.28 0.61 5.36
N ILE A 29 -3.31 -0.71 5.40
CA ILE A 29 -4.54 -1.52 5.44
C ILE A 29 -4.58 -2.38 6.70
N ASP A 30 -5.79 -2.72 7.13
CA ASP A 30 -6.02 -3.58 8.29
C ASP A 30 -5.74 -5.04 7.90
N ALA A 31 -4.46 -5.41 7.92
CA ALA A 31 -3.95 -6.72 7.58
C ALA A 31 -2.60 -6.96 8.27
N GLY A 32 -2.22 -8.22 8.39
CA GLY A 32 -0.90 -8.66 8.85
C GLY A 32 0.12 -8.72 7.72
N HIS A 33 1.13 -9.58 7.91
CA HIS A 33 2.23 -9.76 6.98
C HIS A 33 1.78 -10.25 5.58
N PHE A 34 0.74 -11.09 5.54
CA PHE A 34 0.23 -11.67 4.29
C PHE A 34 -1.02 -10.91 3.81
N ALA A 35 -0.91 -9.59 3.71
CA ALA A 35 -2.03 -8.73 3.32
C ALA A 35 -2.69 -9.12 1.98
N LEU A 36 -1.92 -9.69 1.04
CA LEU A 36 -2.46 -10.20 -0.23
C LEU A 36 -3.36 -11.43 -0.04
N ASN A 37 -3.11 -12.25 0.98
CA ASN A 37 -3.90 -13.44 1.28
C ASN A 37 -5.09 -13.11 2.19
N GLU A 38 -4.89 -12.22 3.16
CA GLU A 38 -5.89 -11.84 4.16
C GLU A 38 -6.92 -10.86 3.59
N ALA A 39 -6.50 -9.97 2.68
CA ALA A 39 -7.30 -8.89 2.14
C ALA A 39 -7.16 -8.79 0.61
N ALA A 40 -7.25 -9.94 -0.07
CA ALA A 40 -7.00 -10.07 -1.51
C ALA A 40 -7.81 -9.07 -2.36
N ASP A 41 -9.10 -8.90 -2.07
CA ASP A 41 -9.97 -7.99 -2.81
C ASP A 41 -9.55 -6.52 -2.63
N ILE A 42 -9.23 -6.12 -1.40
CA ILE A 42 -8.75 -4.77 -1.08
C ILE A 42 -7.43 -4.50 -1.80
N VAL A 43 -6.49 -5.45 -1.74
CA VAL A 43 -5.20 -5.33 -2.41
C VAL A 43 -5.37 -5.24 -3.93
N ALA A 44 -6.25 -6.04 -4.50
CA ALA A 44 -6.55 -6.00 -5.93
C ALA A 44 -7.16 -4.66 -6.36
N ASP A 45 -8.07 -4.09 -5.58
CA ASP A 45 -8.65 -2.77 -5.84
C ASP A 45 -7.61 -1.65 -5.73
N LEU A 46 -6.76 -1.67 -4.70
CA LEU A 46 -5.68 -0.70 -4.55
C LEU A 46 -4.71 -0.75 -5.73
N CYS A 47 -4.35 -1.94 -6.20
CA CYS A 47 -3.52 -2.12 -7.40
C CYS A 47 -4.20 -1.59 -8.66
N ARG A 48 -5.48 -1.92 -8.89
CA ARG A 48 -6.25 -1.43 -10.05
C ARG A 48 -6.32 0.10 -10.06
N ASN A 49 -6.66 0.70 -8.92
CA ASN A 49 -6.77 2.15 -8.77
C ASN A 49 -5.41 2.84 -8.97
N PHE A 50 -4.33 2.23 -8.48
CA PHE A 50 -2.98 2.72 -8.74
C PHE A 50 -2.67 2.72 -10.24
N LEU A 51 -2.93 1.61 -10.94
CA LEU A 51 -2.70 1.48 -12.38
C LEU A 51 -3.49 2.54 -13.17
N VAL A 52 -4.79 2.70 -12.89
CA VAL A 52 -5.61 3.74 -13.53
C VAL A 52 -5.01 5.13 -13.32
N ARG A 53 -4.58 5.45 -12.10
CA ARG A 53 -4.01 6.77 -11.79
C ARG A 53 -2.71 7.04 -12.56
N VAL A 54 -1.83 6.04 -12.68
CA VAL A 54 -0.53 6.24 -13.35
C VAL A 54 -0.66 6.23 -14.87
N THR A 55 -1.64 5.51 -15.43
CA THR A 55 -1.87 5.51 -16.88
C THR A 55 -2.72 6.67 -17.36
N ALA A 56 -3.62 7.22 -16.54
CA ALA A 56 -4.44 8.38 -16.88
C ALA A 56 -3.67 9.72 -16.86
N ASN A 57 -2.46 9.75 -16.28
CA ASN A 57 -1.59 10.92 -16.24
C ASN A 57 -0.54 10.94 -17.38
N HIS A 58 -0.70 10.09 -18.38
CA HIS A 58 0.04 10.08 -19.65
C HIS A 58 -0.88 10.55 -20.79
#